data_AF-A0A356T1R5-F1
#
_entry.id   AF-A0A356T1R5-F1
#
_cell.length_a   1.000
_cell.length_b   1.000
_cell.length_c   1.000
_cell.angle_alpha   90.00
_cell.angle_beta   90.00
_cell.angle_gamma   90.00
#
_symmetry.space_group_name_H-M   'P 1'
#
loop_
_entity.id
_entity.type
_entity.pdbx_description
1 polymer ?
#
loop_
_entity_poly.entity_id
_entity_poly.type
_entity_poly.pdbx_seq_one_letter_code
_entity_poly.pdbx_strand_id
1 'polypeptide(L)'
;MAVGIASAQDAEPSRDAEARSVFEAGTLAFDDARYADALGYFQRAYELSQRAVLLYNIGVAADRLRRDAVALEAFERFLESVPDHPRRRDVLARVEVLREAVAQGESSEPPPAQA
;
A
#
# COMPACT_ATOMS: atom_id res chain seq x y z
N MET A 1 -9.64 -36.59 -22.51
CA MET A 1 -8.74 -35.81 -21.63
C MET A 1 -8.95 -34.34 -21.97
N ALA A 2 -9.88 -33.68 -21.30
CA ALA A 2 -10.15 -32.26 -21.50
C ALA A 2 -9.15 -31.46 -20.64
N VAL A 3 -8.12 -30.90 -21.28
CA VAL A 3 -7.24 -29.93 -20.62
C VAL A 3 -7.81 -28.56 -20.92
N GLY A 4 -8.65 -28.07 -20.00
CA GLY A 4 -9.03 -26.68 -19.93
C GLY A 4 -7.83 -25.87 -19.44
N ILE A 5 -6.97 -25.44 -20.36
CA ILE A 5 -6.07 -24.32 -20.10
C ILE A 5 -6.94 -23.07 -20.08
N ALA A 6 -7.34 -22.66 -18.88
CA ALA A 6 -7.84 -21.32 -18.64
C ALA A 6 -6.75 -20.35 -19.10
N SER A 7 -7.01 -19.70 -20.23
CA SER A 7 -6.09 -18.75 -20.85
C SER A 7 -5.75 -17.64 -19.86
N ALA A 8 -4.52 -17.65 -19.36
CA ALA A 8 -3.88 -16.49 -18.73
C ALA A 8 -3.54 -15.39 -19.78
N GLN A 9 -4.32 -15.31 -20.87
CA GLN A 9 -4.09 -14.43 -22.02
C GLN A 9 -5.12 -13.28 -22.11
N ASP A 10 -6.06 -13.24 -21.16
CA ASP A 10 -7.04 -12.17 -20.94
C ASP A 10 -6.76 -11.49 -19.57
N ALA A 11 -5.49 -11.21 -19.27
CA ALA A 11 -5.16 -10.22 -18.25
C ALA A 11 -5.46 -8.83 -18.87
N GLU A 12 -6.77 -8.57 -18.93
CA GLU A 12 -7.54 -7.49 -19.51
C GLU A 12 -6.82 -6.12 -19.59
N PRO A 13 -6.52 -5.58 -20.79
CA PRO A 13 -6.14 -4.17 -20.94
C PRO A 13 -7.12 -3.19 -20.27
N SER A 14 -8.37 -3.63 -20.05
CA SER A 14 -9.39 -2.94 -19.27
C SER A 14 -9.03 -2.79 -17.79
N ARG A 15 -8.47 -3.81 -17.13
CA ARG A 15 -8.13 -3.77 -15.69
C ARG A 15 -6.91 -2.89 -15.41
N ASP A 16 -5.91 -2.89 -16.28
CA ASP A 16 -4.79 -1.96 -16.18
C ASP A 16 -5.23 -0.51 -16.43
N ALA A 17 -6.15 -0.29 -17.38
CA ALA A 17 -6.73 1.04 -17.63
C ALA A 17 -7.58 1.51 -16.44
N GLU A 18 -8.40 0.63 -15.86
CA GLU A 18 -9.18 0.91 -14.65
C GLU A 18 -8.26 1.23 -13.47
N ALA A 19 -7.24 0.41 -13.22
CA ALA A 19 -6.26 0.65 -12.17
C ALA A 19 -5.56 2.01 -12.33
N ARG A 20 -5.27 2.40 -13.57
CA ARG A 20 -4.68 3.70 -13.87
C ARG A 20 -5.65 4.85 -13.56
N SER A 21 -6.90 4.75 -13.99
CA SER A 21 -7.91 5.78 -13.69
C SER A 21 -8.13 5.93 -12.18
N VAL A 22 -8.16 4.81 -11.45
CA VAL A 22 -8.30 4.81 -9.99
C VAL A 22 -7.05 5.40 -9.33
N PHE A 23 -5.86 5.07 -9.83
CA PHE A 23 -4.60 5.66 -9.35
C PHE A 23 -4.59 7.18 -9.53
N GLU A 24 -5.00 7.69 -10.69
CA GLU A 24 -5.07 9.12 -10.98
C GLU A 24 -6.05 9.83 -10.03
N ALA A 25 -7.21 9.22 -9.74
CA ALA A 25 -8.14 9.72 -8.71
C ALA A 25 -7.50 9.74 -7.31
N GLY A 26 -6.70 8.72 -6.97
CA GLY A 26 -5.92 8.68 -5.74
C GLY A 26 -4.88 9.78 -5.64
N THR A 27 -4.17 10.08 -6.73
CA THR A 27 -3.22 11.20 -6.79
C THR A 27 -3.92 12.53 -6.58
N LEU A 28 -5.03 12.78 -7.27
CA LEU A 28 -5.81 14.01 -7.08
C LEU A 28 -6.30 14.17 -5.64
N ALA A 29 -6.83 13.10 -5.04
CA ALA A 29 -7.22 13.12 -3.64
C ALA A 29 -6.05 13.37 -2.69
N PHE A 30 -4.88 12.82 -3.00
CA PHE A 30 -3.67 13.04 -2.20
C PHE A 30 -3.21 14.51 -2.27
N ASP A 31 -3.22 15.10 -3.46
CA ASP A 31 -2.85 16.50 -3.69
C ASP A 31 -3.83 17.47 -3.01
N ASP A 32 -5.12 17.10 -2.93
CA ASP A 32 -6.14 17.81 -2.15
C ASP A 32 -6.03 17.60 -0.62
N ALA A 33 -4.99 16.91 -0.14
CA ALA A 33 -4.82 16.49 1.25
C ALA A 33 -5.95 15.59 1.81
N ARG A 34 -6.78 15.00 0.94
CA ARG A 34 -7.80 14.00 1.27
C ARG A 34 -7.17 12.62 1.37
N TYR A 35 -6.27 12.45 2.33
CA TYR A 35 -5.43 11.26 2.44
C TYR A 35 -6.22 9.96 2.66
N ALA A 36 -7.40 10.02 3.31
CA ALA A 36 -8.26 8.86 3.51
C ALA A 36 -8.83 8.34 2.19
N ASP A 37 -9.32 9.24 1.34
CA ASP A 37 -9.79 8.90 0.00
C ASP A 37 -8.63 8.38 -0.86
N ALA A 38 -7.49 9.08 -0.82
CA ALA A 38 -6.28 8.70 -1.55
C ALA A 38 -5.83 7.29 -1.20
N LEU A 39 -5.80 6.94 0.09
CA LEU A 39 -5.47 5.60 0.55
C LEU A 39 -6.41 4.55 -0.05
N GLY A 40 -7.72 4.79 -0.03
CA GLY A 40 -8.71 3.88 -0.61
C GLY A 40 -8.52 3.69 -2.11
N TYR A 41 -8.29 4.79 -2.85
CA TYR A 41 -8.01 4.72 -4.28
C TYR A 41 -6.71 3.97 -4.57
N PHE A 42 -5.61 4.23 -3.85
CA PHE A 42 -4.35 3.52 -4.07
C PHE A 42 -4.45 2.03 -3.75
N GLN A 43 -5.18 1.65 -2.69
CA GLN A 43 -5.47 0.26 -2.38
C GLN A 43 -6.25 -0.40 -3.52
N ARG A 44 -7.29 0.24 -4.02
CA ARG A 44 -8.08 -0.29 -5.14
C ARG A 44 -7.27 -0.43 -6.42
N ALA A 45 -6.43 0.56 -6.74
CA ALA A 45 -5.52 0.47 -7.88
C ALA A 45 -4.51 -0.68 -7.74
N TYR A 46 -4.04 -0.95 -6.52
CA TYR A 46 -3.18 -2.09 -6.22
C TYR A 46 -3.93 -3.42 -6.37
N GLU A 47 -5.17 -3.53 -5.88
CA GLU A 47 -5.98 -4.74 -6.05
C GLU A 47 -6.21 -5.08 -7.54
N LEU A 48 -6.44 -4.05 -8.36
CA LEU A 48 -6.72 -4.21 -9.80
C LEU A 48 -5.46 -4.56 -10.60
N SER A 49 -4.31 -3.94 -10.30
CA SER A 49 -3.09 -4.08 -11.11
C SER A 49 -2.02 -4.99 -10.51
N GLN A 50 -2.08 -5.27 -9.20
CA GLN A 50 -1.06 -5.96 -8.40
C GLN A 50 0.35 -5.34 -8.55
N ARG A 51 0.44 -4.07 -8.93
CA ARG A 51 1.70 -3.37 -9.15
C ARG A 51 2.30 -2.94 -7.83
N ALA A 52 3.38 -3.61 -7.42
CA ALA A 52 4.09 -3.33 -6.17
C ALA A 52 4.51 -1.86 -5.98
N VAL A 53 4.74 -1.10 -7.06
CA VAL A 53 5.05 0.33 -6.98
C VAL A 53 3.95 1.17 -6.32
N LEU A 54 2.69 0.70 -6.32
CA LEU A 54 1.57 1.38 -5.64
C LEU A 54 1.63 1.24 -4.12
N LEU A 55 2.33 0.22 -3.60
CA LEU A 55 2.53 0.03 -2.16
C LEU A 55 3.24 1.23 -1.52
N TYR A 56 4.12 1.91 -2.25
CA TYR A 56 4.72 3.16 -1.79
C TYR A 56 3.66 4.25 -1.55
N ASN A 57 2.73 4.44 -2.49
CA ASN A 57 1.69 5.46 -2.36
C ASN A 57 0.68 5.12 -1.26
N ILE A 58 0.35 3.84 -1.10
CA ILE A 58 -0.43 3.33 0.04
C ILE A 58 0.27 3.68 1.35
N GLY A 59 1.57 3.38 1.45
CA GLY A 59 2.38 3.67 2.63
C GLY A 59 2.40 5.16 2.96
N VAL A 60 2.64 6.03 1.97
CA VAL A 60 2.66 7.49 2.15
C VAL A 60 1.30 8.04 2.56
N ALA A 61 0.20 7.58 1.95
CA ALA A 61 -1.14 8.01 2.32
C ALA A 61 -1.52 7.57 3.75
N ALA A 62 -1.20 6.32 4.12
CA ALA A 62 -1.41 5.81 5.47
C ALA A 62 -0.57 6.56 6.50
N ASP A 63 0.66 6.91 6.16
CA ASP A 63 1.57 7.67 7.01
C ASP A 63 1.03 9.07 7.32
N ARG A 64 0.50 9.76 6.31
CA ARG A 64 -0.18 11.07 6.48
C ARG A 64 -1.41 10.99 7.39
N LEU A 65 -2.06 9.84 7.45
CA LEU A 65 -3.21 9.57 8.32
C LEU A 65 -2.81 9.09 9.72
N ARG A 66 -1.51 8.98 10.04
CA ARG A 66 -1.00 8.37 11.28
C ARG A 66 -1.50 6.94 11.50
N ARG A 67 -1.78 6.23 10.40
CA ARG A 67 -2.08 4.79 10.41
C ARG A 67 -0.76 4.04 10.34
N ASP A 68 0.03 4.19 11.40
CA ASP A 68 1.45 3.83 11.41
C ASP A 68 1.68 2.34 11.07
N ALA A 69 0.82 1.44 11.56
CA ALA A 69 0.87 0.01 11.25
C ALA A 69 0.59 -0.30 9.76
N VAL A 70 -0.39 0.38 9.16
CA VAL A 70 -0.72 0.20 7.73
C VAL A 70 0.40 0.76 6.85
N ALA A 71 0.96 1.89 7.23
CA ALA A 71 2.10 2.49 6.53
C ALA A 71 3.32 1.57 6.57
N LEU A 72 3.61 1.01 7.75
CA LEU A 72 4.71 0.07 7.96
C LEU A 72 4.57 -1.17 7.06
N GLU A 73 3.43 -1.85 7.10
CA GLU A 73 3.20 -3.05 6.28
C GLU A 73 3.35 -2.76 4.78
N ALA A 74 2.79 -1.64 4.31
CA ALA A 74 2.87 -1.27 2.90
C ALA A 74 4.32 -0.97 2.46
N PHE A 75 5.08 -0.27 3.30
CA PHE A 75 6.49 0.02 3.01
C PHE A 75 7.39 -1.21 3.06
N GLU A 76 7.17 -2.14 3.99
CA GLU A 76 7.90 -3.41 4.04
C GLU A 76 7.67 -4.22 2.76
N ARG A 77 6.40 -4.43 2.38
CA ARG A 77 6.06 -5.13 1.13
C ARG A 77 6.63 -4.44 -0.11
N PHE A 78 6.64 -3.10 -0.13
CA PHE A 78 7.27 -2.33 -1.19
C PHE A 78 8.78 -2.61 -1.30
N LEU A 79 9.49 -2.63 -0.17
CA LEU A 79 10.92 -2.90 -0.12
C LEU A 79 11.28 -4.34 -0.49
N GLU A 80 10.39 -5.30 -0.20
CA GLU A 80 10.53 -6.69 -0.61
C GLU A 80 10.29 -6.87 -2.11
N SER A 81 9.27 -6.19 -2.65
CA SER A 81 8.84 -6.38 -4.03
C SER A 81 9.61 -5.53 -5.05
N VAL A 82 10.18 -4.39 -4.62
CA VAL A 82 10.89 -3.44 -5.49
C VAL A 82 12.25 -3.05 -4.87
N PRO A 83 13.22 -3.98 -4.83
CA PRO A 83 14.50 -3.76 -4.14
C PRO A 83 15.41 -2.70 -4.79
N ASP A 84 15.25 -2.39 -6.07
CA ASP A 84 16.09 -1.41 -6.79
C ASP A 84 15.41 -0.04 -7.00
N HIS A 85 14.38 0.28 -6.22
CA HIS A 85 13.69 1.56 -6.37
C HIS A 85 14.52 2.75 -5.86
N PRO A 86 14.56 3.91 -6.55
CA PRO A 86 15.30 5.09 -6.08
C PRO A 86 14.90 5.58 -4.68
N ARG A 87 13.63 5.42 -4.32
CA ARG A 87 13.09 5.79 -3.00
C ARG A 87 13.37 4.76 -1.89
N ARG A 88 14.04 3.64 -2.19
CA ARG A 88 14.30 2.57 -1.21
C ARG A 88 14.95 3.09 0.07
N ARG A 89 15.96 3.94 -0.06
CA ARG A 89 16.68 4.50 1.09
C ARG A 89 15.76 5.33 1.98
N ASP A 90 14.91 6.16 1.38
CA ASP A 90 13.95 6.99 2.12
C ASP A 90 12.89 6.13 2.81
N VAL A 91 12.41 5.09 2.14
CA VAL A 91 11.42 4.16 2.70
C VAL A 91 12.01 3.36 3.87
N LEU A 92 13.26 2.88 3.76
CA LEU A 92 13.95 2.22 4.87
C LEU A 92 14.04 3.13 6.10
N ALA A 93 14.45 4.39 5.91
CA ALA A 93 14.50 5.35 7.02
C ALA A 93 13.12 5.58 7.65
N ARG A 94 12.05 5.59 6.84
CA ARG A 94 10.68 5.76 7.35
C ARG A 94 10.18 4.53 8.10
N VAL A 95 10.48 3.33 7.61
CA VAL A 95 10.13 2.05 8.25
C VAL A 95 10.68 1.96 9.67
N GLU A 96 11.94 2.33 9.89
CA GLU A 96 12.53 2.30 11.23
C GLU A 96 11.78 3.21 12.21
N VAL A 97 11.44 4.44 11.80
CA VAL A 97 10.64 5.37 12.62
C VAL A 97 9.23 4.82 12.88
N LEU A 98 8.59 4.21 11.88
CA LEU A 98 7.25 3.65 12.02
C LEU A 98 7.23 2.42 12.95
N ARG A 99 8.28 1.58 12.92
CA ARG A 99 8.40 0.43 13.84
C ARG A 99 8.43 0.88 15.29
N GLU A 100 9.21 1.91 15.59
CA GLU A 100 9.22 2.50 16.93
C GLU A 100 7.84 3.07 17.30
N ALA A 101 7.20 3.81 16.41
CA ALA A 101 5.88 4.39 16.66
C ALA A 101 4.80 3.32 16.94
N VAL A 102 4.78 2.23 16.16
CA VAL A 102 3.85 1.10 16.35
C VAL A 102 4.13 0.41 17.69
N ALA A 103 5.39 0.10 18.00
CA ALA A 103 5.75 -0.56 19.26
C ALA A 103 5.37 0.28 20.51
N GLN A 104 5.51 1.61 20.43
CA GLN A 104 5.10 2.52 21.50
C GLN A 104 3.56 2.61 21.64
N GLY A 105 2.84 2.57 20.51
CA GLY A 105 1.38 2.52 20.48
C GLY A 105 0.84 1.24 21.13
N GLU A 106 1.41 0.09 20.80
CA GLU A 106 1.04 -1.21 21.38
C GLU A 106 1.41 -1.31 22.86
N SER A 107 2.53 -0.71 23.28
CA SER A 107 2.94 -0.69 24.70
C SER A 107 2.08 0.23 25.58
N SER A 108 1.34 1.16 24.97
CA SER A 108 0.42 2.06 25.68
C SER A 108 -0.99 1.47 25.81
N GLU A 109 -1.31 0.42 25.06
CA GLU A 109 -2.54 -0.35 25.22
C GLU A 109 -2.35 -1.30 26.42
N PRO A 110 -3.13 -1.19 27.51
CA PRO A 110 -3.02 -2.12 28.62
C PRO A 110 -3.27 -3.55 28.10
N PRO A 111 -2.48 -4.55 28.54
CA PRO A 111 -2.68 -5.92 28.10
C PRO A 111 -4.14 -6.32 28.35
N PRO A 112 -4.78 -7.06 27.42
CA PRO A 112 -6.15 -7.49 27.62
C PRO A 112 -6.20 -8.20 28.96
N ALA A 113 -7.04 -7.67 29.86
CA ALA A 113 -7.29 -8.29 31.15
C ALA A 113 -7.80 -9.70 30.87
N GLN A 114 -6.92 -10.69 31.00
CA GLN A 114 -7.32 -12.08 30.92
C GLN A 114 -8.20 -12.33 32.14
N ALA A 115 -9.50 -12.52 31.90
CA ALA A 115 -10.52 -12.80 32.89
C ALA A 115 -10.40 -14.22 33.46
#